data_AF-A0A1M3I6C9-F1
#
_entry.id   AF-A0A1M3I6C9-F1
#
_cell.length_a   1.000
_cell.length_b   1.000
_cell.length_c   1.000
_cell.angle_alpha   90.00
_cell.angle_beta   90.00
_cell.angle_gamma   90.00
#
_symmetry.space_group_name_H-M   'P 1'
#
loop_
_entity.id
_entity.type
_entity.pdbx_description
1 polymer ?
#
loop_
_entity_poly.entity_id
_entity_poly.type
_entity_poly.pdbx_seq_one_letter_code
_entity_poly.pdbx_strand_id
1 'polypeptide(L)'
;MMPVSPDRSLAIPAADLEWRGIGIPVVIALFLAAYAVVVFSAGPHAKAASYLFLIAAPLMAAGMCLWRIHRWKERQGWAELTLAMLLWAGGMASNMAIDLLQPRLGDVPGISMVLYVLYGVPLIFAVASPVEERFSIRAIDAALALVLGGLFWIHIFSFASFDYANKEGISAIRWLFDIENSFVALFALARWQGCLDPTQRAFFKTLTGYATIYLLVAAFINHWISDIDFGTPYDLVIGVPFLWLVHAISRHPVDPEASLRPPSDSFALAIRAGSPLMLPATLLAVSTTLLFEAPAFAALGFVVATLGYGLRTILVQMHGIAEQERLGRLSHLDALTGLPNRRQFDETLQRDWSSARRSASSIAVLVM
;
A
#
# COMPACT_ATOMS: atom_id res chain seq x y z
N MET A 1 -32.78 -7.30 -31.79
CA MET A 1 -31.56 -7.37 -30.96
C MET A 1 -30.37 -7.30 -31.90
N MET A 2 -29.76 -6.12 -32.05
CA MET A 2 -28.50 -5.99 -32.79
C MET A 2 -27.34 -6.43 -31.89
N PRO A 3 -26.32 -7.12 -32.42
CA PRO A 3 -25.13 -7.47 -31.65
C PRO A 3 -24.31 -6.20 -31.41
N VAL A 4 -24.03 -5.91 -30.14
CA VAL A 4 -23.10 -4.86 -29.72
C VAL A 4 -21.72 -5.25 -30.24
N SER A 5 -21.14 -4.44 -31.13
CA SER A 5 -19.77 -4.63 -31.60
C SER A 5 -18.80 -4.50 -30.42
N PRO A 6 -17.76 -5.34 -30.31
CA PRO A 6 -16.72 -5.14 -29.31
C PRO A 6 -16.00 -3.83 -29.61
N ASP A 7 -15.97 -2.97 -28.61
CA ASP A 7 -15.36 -1.64 -28.65
C ASP A 7 -13.89 -1.74 -29.08
N ARG A 8 -13.57 -1.30 -30.31
CA ARG A 8 -12.21 -1.30 -30.89
C ARG A 8 -11.26 -0.29 -30.21
N SER A 9 -11.70 0.41 -29.17
CA SER A 9 -10.92 1.47 -28.51
C SER A 9 -9.81 0.99 -27.55
N LEU A 10 -9.68 -0.31 -27.33
CA LEU A 10 -8.66 -0.90 -26.43
C LEU A 10 -7.51 -1.64 -27.16
N ALA A 11 -7.42 -1.55 -28.49
CA ALA A 11 -6.28 -2.12 -29.22
C ALA A 11 -5.01 -1.28 -28.92
N ILE A 12 -4.11 -1.84 -28.13
CA ILE A 12 -2.78 -1.25 -27.88
C ILE A 12 -2.01 -1.29 -29.21
N PRO A 13 -1.45 -0.16 -29.69
CA PRO A 13 -0.63 -0.14 -30.90
C PRO A 13 0.52 -1.15 -30.80
N ALA A 14 0.84 -1.89 -31.86
CA ALA A 14 1.92 -2.89 -31.85
C ALA A 14 3.28 -2.32 -31.40
N ALA A 15 3.54 -1.04 -31.72
CA ALA A 15 4.73 -0.32 -31.29
C ALA A 15 4.85 -0.16 -29.75
N ASP A 16 3.72 -0.01 -29.05
CA ASP A 16 3.69 0.04 -27.58
C ASP A 16 3.98 -1.33 -26.96
N LEU A 17 3.70 -2.43 -27.67
CA LEU A 17 3.98 -3.79 -27.20
C LEU A 17 5.47 -4.14 -27.36
N GLU A 18 6.09 -3.74 -28.47
CA GLU A 18 7.52 -3.94 -28.73
C GLU A 18 8.41 -3.13 -27.77
N TRP A 19 8.07 -1.86 -27.53
CA TRP A 19 8.77 -1.01 -26.54
C TRP A 19 8.70 -1.59 -25.12
N ARG A 20 7.58 -2.23 -24.75
CA ARG A 20 7.36 -2.78 -23.40
C ARG A 20 7.93 -4.19 -23.23
N GLY A 21 7.96 -5.00 -24.28
CA GLY A 21 8.53 -6.35 -24.25
C GLY A 21 10.06 -6.37 -24.29
N ILE A 22 10.67 -5.50 -25.11
CA ILE A 22 12.12 -5.49 -25.38
C ILE A 22 12.77 -4.18 -24.92
N GLY A 23 12.12 -3.03 -25.14
CA GLY A 23 12.70 -1.71 -24.84
C GLY A 23 13.00 -1.50 -23.35
N ILE A 24 12.06 -1.77 -22.45
CA ILE A 24 12.27 -1.56 -21.00
C ILE A 24 13.38 -2.46 -20.42
N PRO A 25 13.43 -3.77 -20.70
CA PRO A 25 14.57 -4.60 -20.29
C PRO A 25 15.91 -4.08 -20.80
N VAL A 26 15.96 -3.58 -22.05
CA VAL A 26 17.18 -2.98 -22.62
C VAL A 26 17.55 -1.69 -21.88
N VAL A 27 16.60 -0.81 -21.58
CA VAL A 27 16.86 0.40 -20.78
C VAL A 27 17.40 0.06 -19.39
N ILE A 28 16.83 -0.95 -18.72
CA ILE A 28 17.32 -1.42 -17.41
C ILE A 28 18.73 -1.99 -17.54
N ALA A 29 19.01 -2.80 -18.57
CA ALA A 29 20.33 -3.37 -18.79
C ALA A 29 21.38 -2.28 -19.09
N LEU A 30 21.03 -1.29 -19.90
CA LEU A 30 21.89 -0.13 -20.18
C LEU A 30 22.12 0.71 -18.93
N PHE A 31 21.09 0.91 -18.10
CA PHE A 31 21.20 1.61 -16.83
C PHE A 31 22.19 0.90 -15.90
N LEU A 32 22.05 -0.42 -15.72
CA LEU A 32 22.94 -1.23 -14.88
C LEU A 32 24.37 -1.27 -15.44
N ALA A 33 24.53 -1.40 -16.76
CA ALA A 33 25.83 -1.39 -17.40
C ALA A 33 26.53 -0.03 -17.23
N ALA A 34 25.81 1.08 -17.45
CA ALA A 34 26.33 2.42 -17.22
C ALA A 34 26.70 2.62 -15.75
N TYR A 35 25.86 2.17 -14.82
CA TYR A 35 26.11 2.27 -13.40
C TYR A 35 27.37 1.47 -12.99
N ALA A 36 27.49 0.21 -13.44
CA ALA A 36 28.66 -0.61 -13.21
C ALA A 36 29.93 0.07 -13.73
N VAL A 37 29.94 0.51 -15.00
CA VAL A 37 31.09 1.18 -15.62
C VAL A 37 31.51 2.38 -14.79
N VAL A 38 30.56 3.24 -14.43
CA VAL A 38 30.84 4.45 -13.66
C VAL A 38 31.42 4.13 -12.27
N VAL A 39 30.86 3.15 -11.54
CA VAL A 39 31.40 2.76 -10.23
C VAL A 39 32.82 2.21 -10.34
N PHE A 40 33.14 1.44 -11.39
CA PHE A 40 34.48 0.88 -11.59
C PHE A 40 35.49 1.87 -12.20
N SER A 41 35.04 2.88 -12.95
CA SER A 41 35.93 3.76 -13.73
C SER A 41 36.02 5.21 -13.22
N ALA A 42 35.07 5.68 -12.41
CA ALA A 42 34.99 7.10 -12.04
C ALA A 42 35.97 7.53 -10.93
N GLY A 43 36.72 6.59 -10.33
CA GLY A 43 37.73 6.86 -9.30
C GLY A 43 37.17 7.74 -8.18
N PRO A 44 37.71 8.96 -7.95
CA PRO A 44 37.25 9.85 -6.88
C PRO A 44 35.81 10.35 -7.05
N HIS A 45 35.22 10.25 -8.26
CA HIS A 45 33.83 10.65 -8.53
C HIS A 45 32.83 9.50 -8.41
N ALA A 46 33.28 8.26 -8.12
CA ALA A 46 32.41 7.08 -8.05
C ALA A 46 31.28 7.24 -7.03
N LYS A 47 31.57 7.87 -5.87
CA LYS A 47 30.58 8.14 -4.82
C LYS A 47 29.46 9.06 -5.29
N ALA A 48 29.81 10.24 -5.81
CA ALA A 48 28.83 11.20 -6.31
C ALA A 48 27.99 10.63 -7.46
N ALA A 49 28.64 9.87 -8.35
CA ALA A 49 27.95 9.24 -9.46
C ALA A 49 27.01 8.11 -8.99
N SER A 50 27.41 7.33 -7.99
CA SER A 50 26.55 6.32 -7.36
C SER A 50 25.25 6.94 -6.83
N TYR A 51 25.34 8.04 -6.08
CA TYR A 51 24.14 8.76 -5.65
C TYR A 51 23.19 9.13 -6.79
N LEU A 52 23.70 9.60 -7.93
CA LEU A 52 22.87 9.95 -9.07
C LEU A 52 22.09 8.75 -9.61
N PHE A 53 22.73 7.58 -9.70
CA PHE A 53 22.04 6.34 -10.12
C PHE A 53 21.05 5.87 -9.04
N LEU A 54 21.42 5.93 -7.77
CA LEU A 54 20.54 5.57 -6.66
C LEU A 54 19.30 6.46 -6.59
N ILE A 55 19.40 7.74 -6.93
CA ILE A 55 18.26 8.66 -7.03
C ILE A 55 17.45 8.40 -8.30
N ALA A 56 18.12 8.13 -9.43
CA ALA A 56 17.45 7.92 -10.72
C ALA A 56 16.55 6.67 -10.74
N ALA A 57 16.99 5.55 -10.16
CA ALA A 57 16.24 4.29 -10.16
C ALA A 57 14.80 4.40 -9.56
N PRO A 58 14.59 4.91 -8.33
CA PRO A 58 13.26 5.15 -7.77
C PRO A 58 12.49 6.23 -8.51
N LEU A 59 13.15 7.27 -9.06
CA LEU A 59 12.46 8.28 -9.89
C LEU A 59 11.93 7.68 -11.20
N MET A 60 12.66 6.75 -11.82
CA MET A 60 12.16 5.98 -12.96
C MET A 60 10.94 5.15 -12.57
N ALA A 61 10.98 4.49 -11.41
CA ALA A 61 9.83 3.75 -10.89
C ALA A 61 8.62 4.65 -10.61
N ALA A 62 8.83 5.83 -10.02
CA ALA A 62 7.80 6.85 -9.82
C ALA A 62 7.20 7.33 -11.15
N GLY A 63 8.05 7.61 -12.15
CA GLY A 63 7.64 7.99 -13.50
C GLY A 63 6.79 6.92 -14.18
N MET A 64 7.14 5.65 -14.03
CA MET A 64 6.34 4.52 -14.53
C MET A 64 5.00 4.38 -13.82
N CYS A 65 4.96 4.61 -12.50
CA CYS A 65 3.69 4.64 -11.74
C CYS A 65 2.79 5.78 -12.24
N LEU A 66 3.33 7.00 -12.38
CA LEU A 66 2.59 8.16 -12.90
C LEU A 66 2.10 7.92 -14.32
N TRP A 67 2.95 7.40 -15.20
CA TRP A 67 2.58 7.05 -16.56
C TRP A 67 1.39 6.09 -16.57
N ARG A 68 1.41 5.07 -15.71
CA ARG A 68 0.32 4.11 -15.56
C ARG A 68 -0.97 4.76 -15.08
N ILE A 69 -0.90 5.62 -14.07
CA ILE A 69 -2.04 6.38 -13.55
C ILE A 69 -2.69 7.22 -14.65
N HIS A 70 -1.90 7.93 -15.46
CA HIS A 70 -2.41 8.80 -16.51
C HIS A 70 -3.00 8.00 -17.68
N ARG A 71 -2.31 6.92 -18.10
CA ARG A 71 -2.68 6.14 -19.29
C ARG A 71 -3.90 5.25 -19.07
N TRP A 72 -4.03 4.68 -17.89
CA TRP A 72 -5.07 3.68 -17.56
C TRP A 72 -6.10 4.20 -16.56
N LYS A 73 -5.94 5.43 -16.05
CA LYS A 73 -6.78 6.02 -14.99
C LYS A 73 -6.85 5.16 -13.72
N GLU A 74 -5.90 4.23 -13.55
CA GLU A 74 -5.71 3.38 -12.38
C GLU A 74 -5.00 4.17 -11.27
N ARG A 75 -5.73 5.04 -10.57
CA ARG A 75 -5.17 5.80 -9.44
C ARG A 75 -4.93 4.94 -8.19
N GLN A 76 -5.59 3.79 -8.10
CA GLN A 76 -5.66 2.97 -6.90
C GLN A 76 -4.30 2.37 -6.53
N GLY A 77 -3.73 2.74 -5.38
CA GLY A 77 -2.46 2.20 -4.85
C GLY A 77 -1.20 2.73 -5.56
N TRP A 78 -1.31 3.04 -6.86
CA TRP A 78 -0.21 3.57 -7.66
C TRP A 78 0.21 4.98 -7.26
N ALA A 79 -0.73 5.82 -6.77
CA ALA A 79 -0.41 7.17 -6.30
C ALA A 79 0.42 7.10 -5.00
N GLU A 80 0.02 6.21 -4.10
CA GLU A 80 0.73 5.92 -2.86
C GLU A 80 2.14 5.35 -3.14
N LEU A 81 2.25 4.41 -4.08
CA LEU A 81 3.54 3.86 -4.51
C LEU A 81 4.43 4.94 -5.15
N THR A 82 3.86 5.86 -5.93
CA THR A 82 4.58 7.02 -6.48
C THR A 82 5.13 7.90 -5.35
N LEU A 83 4.29 8.24 -4.37
CA LEU A 83 4.69 9.07 -3.22
C LEU A 83 5.82 8.39 -2.43
N ALA A 84 5.73 7.07 -2.21
CA ALA A 84 6.81 6.30 -1.58
C ALA A 84 8.11 6.46 -2.39
N MET A 85 8.09 6.20 -3.70
CA MET A 85 9.30 6.31 -4.54
C MET A 85 9.93 7.71 -4.48
N LEU A 86 9.12 8.76 -4.45
CA LEU A 86 9.59 10.14 -4.32
C LEU A 86 10.21 10.43 -2.95
N LEU A 87 9.63 9.92 -1.87
CA LEU A 87 10.18 10.05 -0.52
C LEU A 87 11.53 9.32 -0.41
N TRP A 88 11.63 8.09 -0.93
CA TRP A 88 12.89 7.35 -0.94
C TRP A 88 13.97 8.08 -1.76
N ALA A 89 13.64 8.54 -2.97
CA ALA A 89 14.55 9.32 -3.80
C ALA A 89 15.00 10.62 -3.12
N GLY A 90 14.08 11.30 -2.42
CA GLY A 90 14.37 12.49 -1.63
C GLY A 90 15.29 12.20 -0.45
N GLY A 91 15.13 11.05 0.21
CA GLY A 91 16.04 10.58 1.25
C GLY A 91 17.46 10.42 0.72
N MET A 92 17.59 9.82 -0.47
CA MET A 92 18.89 9.61 -1.12
C MET A 92 19.52 10.92 -1.61
N ALA A 93 18.72 11.83 -2.17
CA ALA A 93 19.18 13.16 -2.56
C ALA A 93 19.65 13.99 -1.36
N SER A 94 18.98 13.84 -0.22
CA SER A 94 19.38 14.47 1.03
C SER A 94 20.69 13.89 1.57
N ASN A 95 20.88 12.57 1.51
CA ASN A 95 22.16 11.93 1.83
C ASN A 95 23.29 12.48 0.96
N MET A 96 23.09 12.53 -0.37
CA MET A 96 24.07 13.09 -1.30
C MET A 96 24.43 14.54 -0.95
N ALA A 97 23.43 15.37 -0.63
CA ALA A 97 23.66 16.77 -0.28
C ALA A 97 24.47 16.92 1.01
N ILE A 98 24.13 16.16 2.07
CA ILE A 98 24.84 16.20 3.35
C ILE A 98 26.30 15.74 3.17
N ASP A 99 26.48 14.60 2.53
CA ASP A 99 27.76 13.92 2.37
C ASP A 99 28.73 14.69 1.45
N LEU A 100 28.22 15.31 0.37
CA LEU A 100 29.07 16.06 -0.58
C LEU A 100 29.23 17.55 -0.23
N LEU A 101 28.22 18.21 0.32
CA LEU A 101 28.23 19.67 0.53
C LEU A 101 28.56 20.07 1.97
N GLN A 102 28.27 19.22 2.95
CA GLN A 102 28.44 19.53 4.36
C GLN A 102 29.11 18.39 5.16
N PRO A 103 30.32 17.93 4.80
CA PRO A 103 31.01 16.84 5.51
C PRO A 103 31.26 17.12 7.01
N ARG A 104 31.20 18.40 7.42
CA ARG A 104 31.44 18.85 8.80
C ARG A 104 30.22 18.75 9.71
N LEU A 105 29.01 18.56 9.17
CA LEU A 105 27.79 18.32 9.95
C LEU A 105 27.57 16.81 10.19
N GLY A 106 28.67 16.05 10.19
CA GLY A 106 28.70 14.61 10.38
C GLY A 106 27.73 14.18 11.48
N ASP A 107 26.96 13.15 11.15
CA ASP A 107 26.19 12.39 12.12
C ASP A 107 25.03 13.12 12.81
N VAL A 108 24.43 14.14 12.19
CA VAL A 108 23.06 14.52 12.57
C VAL A 108 22.09 13.63 11.81
N PRO A 109 21.18 12.89 12.48
CA PRO A 109 20.07 12.19 11.81
C PRO A 109 19.26 13.22 11.04
N GLY A 110 19.54 13.30 9.75
CA GLY A 110 19.11 14.42 8.93
C GLY A 110 17.69 14.24 8.40
N ILE A 111 17.30 15.19 7.56
CA ILE A 111 16.09 15.12 6.74
C ILE A 111 16.01 13.82 5.90
N SER A 112 17.15 13.19 5.58
CA SER A 112 17.18 11.91 4.88
C SER A 112 16.53 10.77 5.67
N MET A 113 16.80 10.69 6.97
CA MET A 113 16.21 9.66 7.84
C MET A 113 14.69 9.86 7.97
N VAL A 114 14.21 11.12 8.02
CA VAL A 114 12.76 11.42 8.00
C VAL A 114 12.14 10.82 6.76
N LEU A 115 12.77 11.06 5.61
CA LEU A 115 12.24 10.67 4.31
C LEU A 115 12.24 9.16 4.13
N TYR A 116 13.24 8.44 4.64
CA TYR A 116 13.23 6.97 4.63
C TYR A 116 12.18 6.36 5.56
N VAL A 117 11.93 6.96 6.72
CA VAL A 117 10.84 6.53 7.62
C VAL A 117 9.48 6.81 6.98
N LEU A 118 9.30 8.02 6.42
CA LEU A 118 8.04 8.39 5.77
C LEU A 118 7.79 7.61 4.49
N TYR A 119 8.83 7.09 3.82
CA TYR A 119 8.70 6.25 2.63
C TYR A 119 7.81 5.02 2.87
N GLY A 120 7.86 4.40 4.05
CA GLY A 120 7.02 3.25 4.38
C GLY A 120 5.55 3.61 4.57
N VAL A 121 5.23 4.84 4.98
CA VAL A 121 3.87 5.28 5.31
C VAL A 121 2.90 5.12 4.12
N PRO A 122 3.18 5.63 2.90
CA PRO A 122 2.33 5.39 1.74
C PRO A 122 2.19 3.91 1.38
N LEU A 123 3.24 3.11 1.56
CA LEU A 123 3.20 1.67 1.26
C LEU A 123 2.27 0.93 2.22
N ILE A 124 2.41 1.17 3.52
CA ILE A 124 1.55 0.60 4.56
C ILE A 124 0.10 1.05 4.33
N PHE A 125 -0.11 2.33 4.01
CA PHE A 125 -1.44 2.85 3.69
C PHE A 125 -2.06 2.16 2.46
N ALA A 126 -1.29 1.99 1.37
CA ALA A 126 -1.75 1.30 0.16
C ALA A 126 -2.14 -0.15 0.42
N VAL A 127 -1.41 -0.82 1.32
CA VAL A 127 -1.67 -2.21 1.67
C VAL A 127 -2.79 -2.36 2.69
N ALA A 128 -3.02 -1.39 3.57
CA ALA A 128 -4.00 -1.51 4.66
C ALA A 128 -5.35 -0.86 4.35
N SER A 129 -5.41 0.18 3.52
CA SER A 129 -6.65 0.91 3.23
C SER A 129 -7.28 0.46 1.89
N PRO A 130 -8.49 -0.14 1.90
CA PRO A 130 -9.20 -0.45 0.66
C PRO A 130 -9.70 0.82 -0.04
N VAL A 131 -9.64 0.85 -1.38
CA VAL A 131 -10.01 2.06 -2.15
C VAL A 131 -11.52 2.25 -2.27
N GLU A 132 -12.28 1.17 -2.16
CA GLU A 132 -13.75 1.18 -2.18
C GLU A 132 -14.35 1.83 -0.92
N GLU A 133 -13.55 1.97 0.14
CA GLU A 133 -14.00 2.59 1.38
C GLU A 133 -14.21 4.09 1.23
N ARG A 134 -15.18 4.60 2.00
CA ARG A 134 -15.47 6.04 2.05
C ARG A 134 -14.23 6.83 2.48
N PHE A 135 -14.12 8.06 1.96
CA PHE A 135 -13.03 8.98 2.31
C PHE A 135 -12.82 9.14 3.82
N SER A 136 -13.90 9.21 4.61
CA SER A 136 -13.82 9.33 6.07
C SER A 136 -13.11 8.14 6.74
N ILE A 137 -13.34 6.91 6.24
CA ILE A 137 -12.69 5.70 6.76
C ILE A 137 -11.23 5.69 6.31
N ARG A 138 -10.96 6.03 5.05
CA ARG A 138 -9.60 6.16 4.53
C ARG A 138 -8.79 7.25 5.24
N ALA A 139 -9.42 8.33 5.69
CA ALA A 139 -8.77 9.37 6.47
C ALA A 139 -8.29 8.86 7.83
N ILE A 140 -9.03 7.94 8.47
CA ILE A 140 -8.60 7.27 9.70
C ILE A 140 -7.42 6.36 9.41
N ASP A 141 -7.47 5.56 8.36
CA ASP A 141 -6.36 4.69 7.96
C ASP A 141 -5.09 5.52 7.66
N ALA A 142 -5.24 6.67 7.01
CA ALA A 142 -4.12 7.60 6.74
C ALA A 142 -3.57 8.21 8.03
N ALA A 143 -4.44 8.61 8.97
CA ALA A 143 -4.03 9.13 10.27
C ALA A 143 -3.26 8.06 11.08
N LEU A 144 -3.74 6.81 11.08
CA LEU A 144 -3.07 5.68 11.71
C LEU A 144 -1.68 5.42 11.09
N ALA A 145 -1.59 5.44 9.76
CA ALA A 145 -0.32 5.27 9.06
C ALA A 145 0.68 6.41 9.35
N LEU A 146 0.19 7.66 9.46
CA LEU A 146 1.02 8.81 9.83
C LEU A 146 1.51 8.73 11.28
N VAL A 147 0.65 8.32 12.21
CA VAL A 147 1.06 8.11 13.61
C VAL A 147 2.10 7.00 13.70
N LEU A 148 1.91 5.91 12.95
CA LEU A 148 2.91 4.85 12.85
C LEU A 148 4.27 5.40 12.40
N GLY A 149 4.31 6.14 11.29
CA GLY A 149 5.54 6.78 10.80
C GLY A 149 6.16 7.75 11.82
N GLY A 150 5.32 8.50 12.56
CA GLY A 150 5.78 9.39 13.62
C GLY A 150 6.40 8.65 14.82
N LEU A 151 5.85 7.49 15.21
CA LEU A 151 6.42 6.66 16.26
C LEU A 151 7.74 6.02 15.84
N PHE A 152 7.84 5.54 14.60
CA PHE A 152 9.12 5.07 14.02
C PHE A 152 10.18 6.17 14.07
N TRP A 153 9.81 7.39 13.66
CA TRP A 153 10.69 8.55 13.72
C TRP A 153 11.18 8.84 15.14
N ILE A 154 10.26 8.89 16.11
CA ILE A 154 10.60 9.11 17.52
C ILE A 154 11.54 8.02 18.04
N HIS A 155 11.28 6.75 17.71
CA HIS A 155 12.12 5.61 18.12
C HIS A 155 13.55 5.73 17.58
N ILE A 156 13.69 6.03 16.28
CA ILE A 156 14.98 6.25 15.64
C ILE A 156 15.71 7.45 16.28
N PHE A 157 15.00 8.54 16.55
CA PHE A 157 15.57 9.73 17.17
C PHE A 157 16.00 9.51 18.61
N SER A 158 15.24 8.71 19.38
CA SER A 158 15.63 8.37 20.76
C SER A 158 16.93 7.56 20.79
N PHE A 159 17.21 6.74 19.79
CA PHE A 159 18.51 6.06 19.69
C PHE A 159 19.63 6.96 19.21
N ALA A 160 19.31 7.92 18.33
CA ALA A 160 20.32 8.78 17.76
C ALA A 160 20.72 9.98 18.66
N SER A 161 19.86 10.39 19.61
CA SER A 161 20.17 11.45 20.56
C SER A 161 20.97 10.98 21.78
N PHE A 162 20.99 9.67 22.06
CA PHE A 162 21.73 9.07 23.19
C PHE A 162 23.01 8.42 22.67
N ASP A 163 24.09 9.20 22.67
CA ASP A 163 25.50 8.79 22.53
C ASP A 163 25.81 7.85 21.35
N TYR A 164 26.45 8.42 20.33
CA TYR A 164 27.05 7.72 19.19
C TYR A 164 28.12 6.70 19.66
N ALA A 165 27.74 5.52 20.13
CA ALA A 165 28.67 4.41 20.37
C ALA A 165 28.08 3.04 20.75
N ASN A 166 26.79 2.86 21.07
CA ASN A 166 26.34 1.54 21.54
C ASN A 166 25.85 0.65 20.39
N LYS A 167 26.46 -0.53 20.23
CA LYS A 167 26.11 -1.55 19.20
C LYS A 167 24.63 -1.96 19.26
N GLU A 168 24.03 -1.85 20.44
CA GLU A 168 22.62 -2.21 20.68
C GLU A 168 21.64 -1.27 19.96
N GLY A 169 21.89 0.05 19.93
CA GLY A 169 20.99 1.00 19.26
C GLY A 169 20.98 0.87 17.74
N ILE A 170 22.16 0.66 17.14
CA ILE A 170 22.30 0.40 15.70
C ILE A 170 21.59 -0.92 15.33
N SER A 171 21.73 -1.95 16.17
CA SER A 171 21.03 -3.23 15.98
C SER A 171 19.51 -3.06 16.06
N ALA A 172 19.00 -2.28 17.02
CA ALA A 172 17.57 -2.02 17.16
C ALA A 172 16.99 -1.32 15.92
N ILE A 173 17.69 -0.32 15.37
CA ILE A 173 17.28 0.39 14.15
C ILE A 173 17.24 -0.56 12.94
N ARG A 174 18.24 -1.45 12.78
CA ARG A 174 18.28 -2.43 11.68
C ARG A 174 17.07 -3.37 11.74
N TRP A 175 16.79 -3.93 12.92
CA TRP A 175 15.63 -4.81 13.12
C TRP A 175 14.30 -4.09 12.89
N LEU A 176 14.20 -2.83 13.30
CA LEU A 176 13.01 -2.01 13.10
C LEU A 176 12.66 -1.88 11.61
N PHE A 177 13.65 -1.54 10.76
CA PHE A 177 13.45 -1.48 9.31
C PHE A 177 13.11 -2.85 8.71
N ASP A 178 13.74 -3.93 9.18
CA ASP A 178 13.45 -5.27 8.67
C ASP A 178 12.03 -5.73 9.03
N ILE A 179 11.56 -5.43 10.25
CA ILE A 179 10.20 -5.69 10.71
C ILE A 179 9.20 -4.91 9.85
N GLU A 180 9.45 -3.63 9.60
CA GLU A 180 8.60 -2.79 8.76
C GLU A 180 8.50 -3.36 7.32
N ASN A 181 9.65 -3.63 6.70
CA ASN A 181 9.70 -4.20 5.35
C ASN A 181 9.01 -5.57 5.29
N SER A 182 9.12 -6.37 6.35
CA SER A 182 8.44 -7.66 6.47
C SER A 182 6.93 -7.49 6.53
N PHE A 183 6.41 -6.52 7.30
CA PHE A 183 4.98 -6.22 7.32
C PHE A 183 4.48 -5.82 5.93
N VAL A 184 5.17 -4.90 5.23
CA VAL A 184 4.78 -4.49 3.88
C VAL A 184 4.74 -5.69 2.93
N ALA A 185 5.77 -6.54 2.94
CA ALA A 185 5.84 -7.72 2.07
C ALA A 185 4.75 -8.76 2.38
N LEU A 186 4.57 -9.13 3.66
CA LEU A 186 3.58 -10.11 4.09
C LEU A 186 2.16 -9.62 3.83
N PHE A 187 1.90 -8.35 4.10
CA PHE A 187 0.58 -7.78 3.90
C PHE A 187 0.25 -7.59 2.41
N ALA A 188 1.22 -7.18 1.59
CA ALA A 188 1.03 -7.14 0.14
C ALA A 188 0.74 -8.53 -0.42
N LEU A 189 1.46 -9.56 0.03
CA LEU A 189 1.23 -10.97 -0.35
C LEU A 189 -0.17 -11.43 0.05
N ALA A 190 -0.59 -11.16 1.28
CA ALA A 190 -1.93 -11.48 1.74
C ALA A 190 -2.99 -10.80 0.85
N ARG A 191 -2.84 -9.50 0.59
CA ARG A 191 -3.74 -8.76 -0.31
C ARG A 191 -3.76 -9.32 -1.72
N TRP A 192 -2.62 -9.73 -2.27
CA TRP A 192 -2.57 -10.37 -3.60
C TRP A 192 -3.35 -11.70 -3.63
N GLN A 193 -3.27 -12.51 -2.57
CA GLN A 193 -4.00 -13.78 -2.46
C GLN A 193 -5.50 -13.59 -2.20
N GLY A 194 -5.89 -12.54 -1.47
CA GLY A 194 -7.29 -12.25 -1.13
C GLY A 194 -8.06 -11.43 -2.17
N CYS A 195 -7.37 -10.74 -3.10
CA CYS A 195 -8.02 -9.85 -4.06
C CYS A 195 -8.66 -10.62 -5.23
N LEU A 196 -9.92 -10.26 -5.53
CA LEU A 196 -10.74 -10.85 -6.60
C LEU A 196 -10.82 -9.94 -7.81
N ASP A 197 -10.72 -8.61 -7.60
CA ASP A 197 -10.70 -7.64 -8.69
C ASP A 197 -9.38 -7.79 -9.49
N PRO A 198 -9.44 -8.07 -10.81
CA PRO A 198 -8.24 -8.32 -11.61
C PRO A 198 -7.24 -7.16 -11.59
N THR A 199 -7.72 -5.92 -11.57
CA THR A 199 -6.89 -4.71 -11.60
C THR A 199 -6.16 -4.51 -10.27
N GLN A 200 -6.87 -4.56 -9.14
CA GLN A 200 -6.27 -4.50 -7.81
C GLN A 200 -5.34 -5.70 -7.56
N ARG A 201 -5.71 -6.90 -8.02
CA ARG A 201 -4.87 -8.09 -7.88
C ARG A 201 -3.56 -7.93 -8.64
N ALA A 202 -3.56 -7.30 -9.81
CA ALA A 202 -2.35 -6.99 -10.57
C ALA A 202 -1.46 -5.96 -9.85
N PHE A 203 -2.06 -4.93 -9.24
CA PHE A 203 -1.34 -4.00 -8.38
C PHE A 203 -0.69 -4.73 -7.20
N PHE A 204 -1.44 -5.52 -6.43
CA PHE A 204 -0.88 -6.23 -5.27
C PHE A 204 0.17 -7.26 -5.68
N LYS A 205 0.02 -7.96 -6.82
CA LYS A 205 1.07 -8.82 -7.37
C LYS A 205 2.38 -8.06 -7.59
N THR A 206 2.28 -6.87 -8.18
CA THR A 206 3.43 -6.00 -8.44
C THR A 206 4.04 -5.54 -7.12
N LEU A 207 3.20 -5.06 -6.20
CA LEU A 207 3.64 -4.59 -4.89
C LEU A 207 4.29 -5.70 -4.05
N THR A 208 3.75 -6.93 -4.09
CA THR A 208 4.36 -8.09 -3.41
C THR A 208 5.76 -8.35 -3.92
N GLY A 209 5.95 -8.43 -5.24
CA GLY A 209 7.28 -8.69 -5.79
C GLY A 209 8.26 -7.57 -5.46
N TYR A 210 7.82 -6.31 -5.51
CA TYR A 210 8.63 -5.16 -5.10
C TYR A 210 9.03 -5.25 -3.63
N ALA A 211 8.04 -5.40 -2.74
CA ALA A 211 8.24 -5.42 -1.30
C ALA A 211 9.11 -6.61 -0.85
N THR A 212 8.96 -7.78 -1.48
CA THR A 212 9.82 -8.94 -1.20
C THR A 212 11.26 -8.69 -1.64
N ILE A 213 11.49 -8.16 -2.86
CA ILE A 213 12.85 -7.87 -3.33
C ILE A 213 13.47 -6.76 -2.47
N TYR A 214 12.70 -5.73 -2.14
CA TYR A 214 13.14 -4.64 -1.26
C TYR A 214 13.49 -5.17 0.13
N LEU A 215 12.67 -6.04 0.73
CA LEU A 215 12.97 -6.67 2.02
C LEU A 215 14.30 -7.43 1.99
N LEU A 216 14.54 -8.25 0.95
CA LEU A 216 15.79 -9.02 0.83
C LEU A 216 17.01 -8.10 0.65
N VAL A 217 16.88 -7.07 -0.19
CA VAL A 217 17.95 -6.09 -0.43
C VAL A 217 18.20 -5.25 0.83
N ALA A 218 17.15 -4.78 1.50
CA ALA A 218 17.26 -4.01 2.74
C ALA A 218 17.90 -4.84 3.86
N ALA A 219 17.48 -6.10 4.03
CA ALA A 219 18.10 -7.00 5.01
C ALA A 219 19.58 -7.26 4.68
N PHE A 220 19.92 -7.43 3.41
CA PHE A 220 21.32 -7.54 2.98
C PHE A 220 22.11 -6.26 3.32
N ILE A 221 21.54 -5.08 3.04
CA ILE A 221 22.15 -3.79 3.36
C ILE A 221 22.37 -3.63 4.86
N ASN A 222 21.31 -3.82 5.64
CA ASN A 222 21.28 -3.61 7.08
C ASN A 222 22.26 -4.51 7.83
N HIS A 223 22.46 -5.76 7.39
CA HIS A 223 23.25 -6.75 8.13
C HIS A 223 24.65 -7.01 7.58
N TRP A 224 24.91 -6.75 6.28
CA TRP A 224 26.22 -7.07 5.67
C TRP A 224 27.01 -5.87 5.17
N ILE A 225 26.36 -4.81 4.69
CA ILE A 225 27.07 -3.71 4.01
C ILE A 225 26.75 -2.32 4.60
N SER A 226 26.14 -2.28 5.79
CA SER A 226 25.77 -1.04 6.48
C SER A 226 26.94 -0.11 6.79
N ASP A 227 28.14 -0.68 6.91
CA ASP A 227 29.35 0.04 7.31
C ASP A 227 30.23 0.38 6.09
N ILE A 228 29.75 0.05 4.89
CA ILE A 228 30.42 0.34 3.61
C ILE A 228 29.88 1.67 3.07
N ASP A 229 30.79 2.58 2.72
CA ASP A 229 30.45 3.86 2.14
C ASP A 229 29.96 3.72 0.68
N PHE A 230 29.23 4.73 0.19
CA PHE A 230 28.75 4.76 -1.20
C PHE A 230 29.90 4.96 -2.21
N GLY A 231 29.66 4.55 -3.45
CA GLY A 231 30.63 4.52 -4.54
C GLY A 231 31.23 3.13 -4.78
N THR A 232 30.59 2.07 -4.29
CA THR A 232 31.08 0.69 -4.40
C THR A 232 30.20 -0.18 -5.28
N PRO A 233 30.69 -1.33 -5.78
CA PRO A 233 29.88 -2.24 -6.58
C PRO A 233 28.64 -2.79 -5.85
N TYR A 234 28.62 -2.74 -4.51
CA TYR A 234 27.47 -3.15 -3.72
C TYR A 234 26.25 -2.24 -3.93
N ASP A 235 26.48 -0.98 -4.32
CA ASP A 235 25.41 -0.01 -4.53
C ASP A 235 24.49 -0.40 -5.69
N LEU A 236 24.95 -1.25 -6.61
CA LEU A 236 24.11 -1.80 -7.68
C LEU A 236 22.92 -2.59 -7.14
N VAL A 237 23.10 -3.27 -6.01
CA VAL A 237 22.06 -4.09 -5.38
C VAL A 237 20.92 -3.21 -4.86
N ILE A 238 21.23 -1.99 -4.38
CA ILE A 238 20.25 -1.03 -3.86
C ILE A 238 19.24 -0.62 -4.94
N GLY A 239 19.67 -0.54 -6.21
CA GLY A 239 18.82 -0.18 -7.34
C GLY A 239 17.86 -1.30 -7.80
N VAL A 240 18.13 -2.56 -7.44
CA VAL A 240 17.42 -3.74 -7.96
C VAL A 240 15.91 -3.71 -7.70
N PRO A 241 15.39 -3.39 -6.49
CA PRO A 241 13.96 -3.37 -6.24
C PRO A 241 13.22 -2.37 -7.15
N PHE A 242 13.81 -1.18 -7.36
CA PHE A 242 13.21 -0.12 -8.18
C PHE A 242 13.22 -0.46 -9.67
N LEU A 243 14.32 -1.02 -10.18
CA LEU A 243 14.43 -1.47 -11.56
C LEU A 243 13.50 -2.66 -11.82
N TRP A 244 13.36 -3.57 -10.86
CA TRP A 244 12.35 -4.62 -10.92
C TRP A 244 10.95 -4.03 -10.98
N LEU A 245 10.65 -2.98 -10.21
CA LEU A 245 9.35 -2.32 -10.24
C LEU A 245 9.07 -1.66 -11.60
N VAL A 246 10.06 -0.98 -12.19
CA VAL A 246 9.98 -0.46 -13.57
C VAL A 246 9.63 -1.57 -14.56
N HIS A 247 10.33 -2.70 -14.47
CA HIS A 247 10.06 -3.88 -15.31
C HIS A 247 8.66 -4.44 -15.08
N ALA A 248 8.25 -4.62 -13.83
CA ALA A 248 6.95 -5.18 -13.47
C ALA A 248 5.79 -4.30 -13.95
N ILE A 249 5.91 -2.97 -13.86
CA ILE A 249 4.90 -2.02 -14.36
C ILE A 249 4.83 -2.04 -15.89
N SER A 250 5.98 -2.21 -16.55
CA SER A 250 6.04 -2.25 -18.02
C SER A 250 5.29 -3.44 -18.61
N ARG A 251 5.28 -4.58 -17.90
CA ARG A 251 4.51 -5.77 -18.24
C ARG A 251 3.02 -5.48 -18.07
N HIS A 252 2.25 -5.59 -19.15
CA HIS A 252 0.80 -5.39 -19.08
C HIS A 252 0.16 -6.48 -18.21
N PRO A 253 -0.62 -6.14 -17.18
CA PRO A 253 -1.48 -7.10 -16.52
C PRO A 253 -2.86 -7.05 -17.16
N VAL A 254 -3.62 -8.12 -17.04
CA VAL A 254 -4.99 -8.29 -17.54
C VAL A 254 -5.03 -8.82 -18.97
N ASP A 255 -4.79 -10.13 -19.07
CA ASP A 255 -5.65 -10.96 -19.92
C ASP A 255 -7.00 -11.05 -19.18
N PRO A 256 -8.10 -10.51 -19.73
CA PRO A 256 -9.42 -10.58 -19.09
C PRO A 256 -9.85 -12.03 -18.80
N GLU A 257 -9.43 -12.97 -19.66
CA GLU A 257 -9.80 -14.39 -19.61
C GLU A 257 -8.99 -15.21 -18.58
N ALA A 258 -7.83 -14.73 -18.14
CA ALA A 258 -6.99 -15.42 -17.15
C ALA A 258 -7.58 -15.38 -15.72
N SER A 259 -8.72 -14.68 -15.52
CA SER A 259 -9.36 -14.43 -14.23
C SER A 259 -10.34 -15.52 -13.77
N LEU A 260 -10.55 -16.60 -14.53
CA LEU A 260 -11.55 -17.65 -14.28
C LEU A 260 -11.25 -18.62 -13.10
N ARG A 261 -10.39 -18.27 -12.15
CA ARG A 261 -10.21 -19.08 -10.93
C ARG A 261 -10.92 -18.43 -9.74
N PRO A 262 -12.11 -18.91 -9.33
CA PRO A 262 -12.63 -18.57 -8.01
C PRO A 262 -11.65 -19.13 -6.97
N PRO A 263 -11.05 -18.30 -6.09
CA PRO A 263 -10.28 -18.85 -4.99
C PRO A 263 -11.22 -19.63 -4.06
N SER A 264 -10.71 -20.67 -3.41
CA SER A 264 -11.44 -21.44 -2.40
C SER A 264 -11.86 -20.57 -1.19
N ASP A 265 -13.13 -20.15 -1.22
CA ASP A 265 -14.19 -19.94 -0.21
C ASP A 265 -13.95 -19.72 1.30
N SER A 266 -12.74 -19.71 1.87
CA SER A 266 -12.60 -19.42 3.31
C SER A 266 -11.33 -18.67 3.67
N PHE A 267 -10.19 -19.05 3.07
CA PHE A 267 -8.92 -18.38 3.31
C PHE A 267 -8.89 -16.95 2.72
N ALA A 268 -9.42 -16.77 1.52
CA ALA A 268 -9.55 -15.44 0.90
C ALA A 268 -10.51 -14.54 1.70
N LEU A 269 -11.57 -15.12 2.27
CA LEU A 269 -12.51 -14.43 3.16
C LEU A 269 -11.84 -14.06 4.49
N ALA A 270 -11.04 -14.94 5.08
CA ALA A 270 -10.28 -14.66 6.29
C ALA A 270 -9.26 -13.53 6.07
N ILE A 271 -8.54 -13.52 4.94
CA ILE A 271 -7.62 -12.43 4.59
C ILE A 271 -8.37 -11.11 4.41
N ARG A 272 -9.51 -11.12 3.73
CA ARG A 272 -10.35 -9.91 3.56
C ARG A 272 -10.85 -9.39 4.89
N ALA A 273 -11.33 -10.27 5.76
CA ALA A 273 -11.77 -9.92 7.11
C ALA A 273 -10.62 -9.41 7.99
N GLY A 274 -9.40 -9.95 7.80
CA GLY A 274 -8.22 -9.57 8.58
C GLY A 274 -7.49 -8.32 8.07
N SER A 275 -7.68 -7.91 6.82
CA SER A 275 -7.00 -6.76 6.23
C SER A 275 -7.15 -5.45 7.05
N PRO A 276 -8.34 -5.10 7.57
CA PRO A 276 -8.51 -3.95 8.47
C PRO A 276 -7.63 -3.97 9.72
N LEU A 277 -7.18 -5.15 10.16
CA LEU A 277 -6.34 -5.32 11.34
C LEU A 277 -4.86 -5.07 11.06
N MET A 278 -4.45 -4.94 9.80
CA MET A 278 -3.04 -4.78 9.41
C MET A 278 -2.39 -3.54 10.06
N LEU A 279 -2.99 -2.36 9.89
CA LEU A 279 -2.51 -1.10 10.48
C LEU A 279 -2.42 -1.15 12.00
N PRO A 280 -3.50 -1.48 12.74
CA PRO A 280 -3.42 -1.56 14.19
C PRO A 280 -2.45 -2.65 14.64
N ALA A 281 -2.39 -3.82 13.98
CA ALA A 281 -1.42 -4.86 14.34
C ALA A 281 0.03 -4.38 14.22
N THR A 282 0.38 -3.67 13.13
CA THR A 282 1.72 -3.08 12.99
C THR A 282 1.98 -2.01 14.04
N LEU A 283 0.99 -1.16 14.33
CA LEU A 283 1.10 -0.14 15.37
C LEU A 283 1.30 -0.75 16.76
N LEU A 284 0.57 -1.82 17.10
CA LEU A 284 0.77 -2.57 18.34
C LEU A 284 2.15 -3.23 18.40
N ALA A 285 2.62 -3.82 17.30
CA ALA A 285 3.93 -4.47 17.23
C ALA A 285 5.06 -3.45 17.47
N VAL A 286 4.98 -2.29 16.83
CA VAL A 286 5.97 -1.21 16.97
C VAL A 286 5.87 -0.53 18.33
N SER A 287 4.66 -0.31 18.86
CA SER A 287 4.48 0.15 20.25
C SER A 287 5.09 -0.79 21.27
N THR A 288 5.08 -2.11 21.01
CA THR A 288 5.70 -3.10 21.89
C THR A 288 7.22 -2.94 21.94
N THR A 289 7.89 -2.63 20.82
CA THR A 289 9.35 -2.41 20.81
C THR A 289 9.73 -1.17 21.63
N LEU A 290 8.83 -0.18 21.67
CA LEU A 290 8.99 1.07 22.43
C LEU A 290 8.70 0.94 23.94
N LEU A 291 8.19 -0.20 24.41
CA LEU A 291 7.62 -0.33 25.76
C LEU A 291 8.61 0.03 26.88
N PHE A 292 9.87 -0.41 26.73
CA PHE A 292 10.89 -0.22 27.76
C PHE A 292 11.68 1.08 27.59
N GLU A 293 11.79 1.59 26.38
CA GLU A 293 12.62 2.75 26.06
C GLU A 293 11.85 4.06 26.13
N ALA A 294 10.60 4.04 25.68
CA ALA A 294 9.78 5.23 25.54
C ALA A 294 8.31 4.92 25.90
N PRO A 295 8.02 4.58 27.18
CA PRO A 295 6.74 4.03 27.59
C PRO A 295 5.55 4.96 27.30
N ALA A 296 5.76 6.27 27.33
CA ALA A 296 4.73 7.25 26.96
C ALA A 296 4.32 7.14 25.48
N PHE A 297 5.28 6.93 24.57
CA PHE A 297 5.02 6.77 23.14
C PHE A 297 4.48 5.38 22.81
N ALA A 298 4.94 4.35 23.51
CA ALA A 298 4.34 3.02 23.46
C ALA A 298 2.86 3.06 23.85
N ALA A 299 2.54 3.69 25.00
CA ALA A 299 1.16 3.88 25.46
C ALA A 299 0.32 4.67 24.45
N LEU A 300 0.86 5.75 23.88
CA LEU A 300 0.19 6.52 22.85
C LEU A 300 -0.15 5.64 21.63
N GLY A 301 0.80 4.85 21.13
CA GLY A 301 0.56 3.98 20.00
C GLY A 301 -0.46 2.86 20.30
N PHE A 302 -0.44 2.27 21.50
CA PHE A 302 -1.48 1.32 21.94
C PHE A 302 -2.88 1.95 21.97
N VAL A 303 -2.99 3.16 22.53
CA VAL A 303 -4.25 3.92 22.59
C VAL A 303 -4.74 4.26 21.19
N VAL A 304 -3.87 4.79 20.32
CA VAL A 304 -4.23 5.16 18.95
C VAL A 304 -4.61 3.94 18.12
N ALA A 305 -3.89 2.81 18.26
CA ALA A 305 -4.23 1.56 17.58
C ALA A 305 -5.64 1.08 17.97
N THR A 306 -5.92 1.05 19.27
CA THR A 306 -7.18 0.55 19.81
C THR A 306 -8.36 1.47 19.46
N LEU A 307 -8.23 2.77 19.75
CA LEU A 307 -9.30 3.74 19.50
C LEU A 307 -9.51 3.99 18.01
N GLY A 308 -8.43 4.10 17.23
CA GLY A 308 -8.52 4.31 15.78
C GLY A 308 -9.15 3.11 15.09
N TYR A 309 -8.78 1.89 15.46
CA TYR A 309 -9.43 0.69 14.95
C TYR A 309 -10.89 0.57 15.41
N GLY A 310 -11.19 0.90 16.67
CA GLY A 310 -12.55 0.94 17.19
C GLY A 310 -13.44 1.90 16.41
N LEU A 311 -12.98 3.13 16.20
CA LEU A 311 -13.67 4.15 15.41
C LEU A 311 -13.87 3.71 13.96
N ARG A 312 -12.82 3.16 13.32
CA ARG A 312 -12.89 2.60 11.97
C ARG A 312 -13.97 1.53 11.88
N THR A 313 -13.97 0.58 12.83
CA THR A 313 -14.93 -0.53 12.87
C THR A 313 -16.36 -0.03 13.04
N ILE A 314 -16.59 0.93 13.94
CA ILE A 314 -17.90 1.55 14.15
C ILE A 314 -18.38 2.22 12.85
N LEU A 315 -17.55 2.99 12.17
CA LEU A 315 -17.94 3.67 10.93
C LEU A 315 -18.25 2.69 9.79
N VAL A 316 -17.45 1.63 9.64
CA VAL A 316 -17.71 0.56 8.67
C VAL A 316 -19.04 -0.14 8.99
N GLN A 317 -19.28 -0.49 10.26
CA GLN A 317 -20.52 -1.15 10.70
C GLN A 317 -21.75 -0.25 10.50
N MET A 318 -21.67 1.00 10.94
CA MET A 318 -22.74 1.99 10.73
C MET A 318 -23.08 2.14 9.26
N HIS A 319 -22.06 2.18 8.39
CA HIS A 319 -22.29 2.27 6.95
C HIS A 319 -22.94 1.01 6.39
N GLY A 320 -22.48 -0.17 6.83
CA GLY A 320 -23.08 -1.45 6.45
C GLY A 320 -24.55 -1.55 6.83
N ILE A 321 -24.90 -1.15 8.06
CA ILE A 321 -26.29 -1.14 8.55
C ILE A 321 -27.14 -0.17 7.72
N ALA A 322 -26.65 1.06 7.50
CA ALA A 322 -27.38 2.06 6.71
C ALA A 322 -27.62 1.60 5.25
N GLU A 323 -26.66 0.92 4.64
CA GLU A 323 -26.81 0.39 3.29
C GLU A 323 -27.78 -0.80 3.25
N GLN A 324 -27.73 -1.68 4.26
CA GLN A 324 -28.72 -2.77 4.40
C GLN A 324 -30.13 -2.24 4.58
N GLU A 325 -30.34 -1.21 5.40
CA GLU A 325 -31.64 -0.55 5.57
C GLU A 325 -32.13 0.09 4.27
N ARG A 326 -31.22 0.73 3.51
CA ARG A 326 -31.52 1.33 2.20
C ARG A 326 -31.94 0.27 1.18
N LEU A 327 -31.19 -0.83 1.06
CA LEU A 327 -31.52 -1.94 0.19
C LEU A 327 -32.80 -2.65 0.61
N GLY A 328 -33.01 -2.81 1.92
CA GLY A 328 -34.25 -3.32 2.49
C GLY A 328 -35.44 -2.49 2.02
N ARG A 329 -35.39 -1.17 2.23
CA ARG A 329 -36.42 -0.24 1.72
C ARG A 329 -36.66 -0.36 0.22
N LEU A 330 -35.60 -0.40 -0.59
CA LEU A 330 -35.73 -0.55 -2.05
C LEU A 330 -36.31 -1.91 -2.47
N SER A 331 -36.00 -2.99 -1.74
CA SER A 331 -36.52 -4.33 -2.02
C SER A 331 -38.01 -4.50 -1.68
N HIS A 332 -38.55 -3.54 -0.93
CA HIS A 332 -39.88 -3.54 -0.36
C HIS A 332 -40.85 -2.60 -1.12
N LEU A 333 -40.32 -1.71 -1.95
CA LEU A 333 -41.08 -0.77 -2.75
C LEU A 333 -41.06 -1.17 -4.24
N ASP A 334 -42.15 -0.90 -4.93
CA ASP A 334 -42.24 -0.98 -6.38
C ASP A 334 -41.50 0.21 -7.02
N ALA A 335 -40.62 -0.08 -7.98
CA ALA A 335 -39.73 0.92 -8.54
C ALA A 335 -40.44 1.96 -9.43
N LEU A 336 -41.63 1.64 -9.95
CA LEU A 336 -42.38 2.52 -10.85
C LEU A 336 -43.32 3.46 -10.09
N THR A 337 -43.90 2.98 -8.99
CA THR A 337 -44.97 3.69 -8.25
C THR A 337 -44.52 4.20 -6.87
N GLY A 338 -43.41 3.67 -6.33
CA GLY A 338 -42.98 3.97 -4.96
C GLY A 338 -43.90 3.40 -3.88
N LEU A 339 -44.91 2.61 -4.24
CA LEU A 339 -45.81 1.92 -3.33
C LEU A 339 -45.18 0.61 -2.83
N PRO A 340 -45.65 0.04 -1.71
CA PRO A 340 -45.21 -1.28 -1.27
C PRO A 340 -45.41 -2.33 -2.37
N ASN A 341 -44.39 -3.14 -2.61
CA ASN A 341 -44.50 -4.21 -3.60
C ASN A 341 -45.38 -5.36 -3.09
N ARG A 342 -45.74 -6.26 -4.01
CA ARG A 342 -46.61 -7.40 -3.71
C ARG A 342 -46.15 -8.23 -2.51
N ARG A 343 -44.83 -8.45 -2.37
CA ARG A 343 -44.27 -9.20 -1.24
C ARG A 343 -44.54 -8.50 0.09
N GLN A 344 -44.31 -7.19 0.18
CA GLN A 344 -44.58 -6.45 1.40
C GLN A 344 -46.08 -6.35 1.70
N PHE A 345 -46.92 -6.26 0.68
CA PHE A 345 -48.38 -6.32 0.83
C PHE A 345 -48.80 -7.66 1.45
N ASP A 346 -48.35 -8.79 0.90
CA ASP A 346 -48.69 -10.13 1.39
C ASP A 346 -48.21 -10.35 2.84
N GLU A 347 -46.97 -9.96 3.16
CA GLU A 347 -46.42 -10.06 4.52
C GLU A 347 -47.18 -9.20 5.54
N THR A 348 -47.64 -8.02 5.14
CA THR A 348 -48.40 -7.10 6.00
C THR A 348 -49.83 -7.60 6.18
N LEU A 349 -50.48 -8.05 5.11
CA LEU A 349 -51.81 -8.63 5.16
C LEU A 349 -51.86 -9.86 6.07
N GLN A 350 -50.84 -10.73 6.02
CA GLN A 350 -50.76 -11.92 6.86
C GLN A 350 -50.53 -11.56 8.34
N ARG A 351 -49.70 -10.55 8.63
CA ARG A 351 -49.51 -10.02 9.98
C ARG A 351 -50.81 -9.45 10.54
N ASP A 352 -51.49 -8.60 9.79
CA ASP A 352 -52.72 -7.95 10.21
C ASP A 352 -53.85 -8.96 10.37
N TRP A 353 -53.99 -9.92 9.46
CA TRP A 353 -54.93 -11.05 9.60
C TRP A 353 -54.73 -11.83 10.89
N SER A 354 -53.47 -12.14 11.24
CA SER A 354 -53.15 -12.84 12.48
C SER A 354 -53.52 -12.04 13.73
N SER A 355 -53.36 -10.71 13.67
CA SER A 355 -53.70 -9.80 14.75
C SER A 355 -55.21 -9.67 14.91
N ALA A 356 -55.91 -9.42 13.80
CA ALA A 356 -57.35 -9.31 13.74
C ALA A 356 -58.06 -10.57 14.22
N ARG A 357 -57.50 -11.75 13.92
CA ARG A 357 -58.01 -13.02 14.44
C ARG A 357 -57.90 -13.13 15.97
N ARG A 358 -56.86 -12.54 16.58
CA ARG A 358 -56.68 -12.54 18.05
C ARG A 358 -57.56 -11.50 18.74
N SER A 359 -57.77 -10.35 18.12
CA SER A 359 -58.58 -9.24 18.67
C SER A 359 -60.06 -9.30 18.25
N ALA A 360 -60.47 -10.30 17.45
CA ALA A 360 -61.79 -10.40 16.83
C ALA A 360 -62.22 -9.13 16.07
N SER A 361 -61.27 -8.42 15.46
CA SER A 361 -61.54 -7.24 14.64
C SER A 361 -61.66 -7.62 13.15
N SER A 362 -62.37 -6.83 12.36
CA SER A 362 -62.51 -7.04 10.92
C SER A 362 -61.36 -6.40 10.13
N ILE A 363 -61.00 -7.02 9.00
CA ILE A 363 -60.08 -6.48 7.99
C ILE A 363 -60.81 -6.45 6.64
N ALA A 364 -60.58 -5.39 5.87
CA ALA A 364 -61.04 -5.27 4.49
C ALA A 364 -59.83 -5.07 3.56
N VAL A 365 -59.87 -5.69 2.38
CA VAL A 365 -58.84 -5.54 1.34
C VAL A 365 -59.50 -4.95 0.11
N LEU A 366 -58.93 -3.87 -0.41
CA LEU A 366 -59.36 -3.25 -1.66
C LEU A 366 -58.33 -3.57 -2.75
N VAL A 367 -58.81 -4.10 -3.88
CA VAL A 367 -58.02 -4.34 -5.08
C VAL A 367 -58.63 -3.48 -6.19
N MET A 368 -57.83 -2.60 -6.78
CA MET A 368 -58.24 -1.69 -7.86
C MET A 368 -57.80 -2.18 -9.22
#